data_AF-A0A2H6H1X3-F1
#
_entry.id   AF-A0A2H6H1X3-F1
#
_cell.length_a   1.000
_cell.length_b   1.000
_cell.length_c   1.000
_cell.angle_alpha   90.00
_cell.angle_beta   90.00
_cell.angle_gamma   90.00
#
_symmetry.space_group_name_H-M   'P 1'
#
loop_
_entity.id
_entity.type
_entity.pdbx_description
1 polymer ?
#
loop_
_entity_poly.entity_id
_entity_poly.type
_entity_poly.pdbx_seq_one_letter_code
_entity_poly.pdbx_strand_id
1 'polypeptide(L)'
;MTLKYSKKVMQNFMHPKNMGEIKNADGIGKIGNPTCLLPDEKIFIDKEFREIRKAEKNHLVLSHDASKNKIIGKFPRNYKGEIITLRNQLGEITLTPEHLIYSAIIPKGDRFKRIIGKKTLIPAWHHSEQLKKGDIVLYPIPKIKKDIKFLKINIKKSKWDFKSKKIPSKISVTSGLLRLFGYFLSEGNIQDKPSKTYISFSLNIKETEIAKDIEKIVKKSFNLDVKTKENPKKNTTVVFIYNSQLARWFKKLFGNGAQNKYLPDFMMVLPIKKQESLIEGLWKGDGCINTKRIGARASYVTISYYLAQQLKFLLLRQGIIPSIYVEKEKMSKWANHKKAYRIHVGQRESLIKLCKILNMNYSPKSYESISSWIDKDILYTSITKIEKRCYKGKVYNLEVEKSHSFVSEAFCLHNCGDIMWVYIKVSKKGKNEIIKDIKFKTFGCMAAIATTSMITQLAKGKTLEQAKKISRDDVAKSLRGLPPIKMHCSNLASDALKLAIENYKKRK
;
A
#
# COMPACT_ATOMS: atom_id res chain seq x y z
N MET A 1 22.32 5.44 -1.98
CA MET A 1 23.05 6.59 -2.54
C MET A 1 22.11 7.78 -2.57
N THR A 2 22.45 8.87 -1.89
CA THR A 2 21.75 10.15 -2.01
C THR A 2 21.85 10.64 -3.45
N LEU A 3 20.72 10.96 -4.08
CA LEU A 3 20.67 11.56 -5.42
C LEU A 3 21.41 12.91 -5.37
N LYS A 4 22.69 12.95 -5.74
CA LYS A 4 23.46 14.20 -5.80
C LYS A 4 23.07 14.97 -7.07
N TYR A 5 22.31 16.04 -6.92
CA TYR A 5 22.10 17.02 -7.98
C TYR A 5 23.34 17.90 -8.14
N SER A 6 23.62 18.34 -9.38
CA SER A 6 24.69 19.29 -9.63
C SER A 6 24.37 20.65 -9.00
N LYS A 7 25.40 21.47 -8.70
CA LYS A 7 25.19 22.87 -8.28
C LYS A 7 24.33 23.65 -9.28
N LYS A 8 24.43 23.32 -10.58
CA LYS A 8 23.69 24.01 -11.64
C LYS A 8 22.21 23.64 -11.66
N VAL A 9 21.87 22.39 -11.34
CA VAL A 9 20.49 21.95 -11.11
C VAL A 9 19.90 22.69 -9.92
N MET A 10 20.62 22.72 -8.79
CA MET A 10 20.16 23.44 -7.59
C MET A 10 19.93 24.93 -7.87
N GLN A 11 20.84 25.59 -8.61
CA GLN A 11 20.69 27.00 -8.99
C GLN A 11 19.43 27.24 -9.83
N ASN A 12 19.16 26.41 -10.84
CA ASN A 12 17.98 26.56 -11.70
C ASN A 12 16.67 26.20 -10.99
N PHE A 13 16.74 25.38 -9.94
CA PHE A 13 15.59 25.08 -9.09
C PHE A 13 15.29 26.22 -8.10
N MET A 14 16.30 26.72 -7.40
CA MET A 14 16.14 27.78 -6.39
C MET A 14 15.83 29.14 -7.02
N HIS A 15 16.38 29.40 -8.20
CA HIS A 15 16.21 30.66 -8.94
C HIS A 15 15.87 30.39 -10.41
N PRO A 16 14.67 29.85 -10.70
CA PRO A 16 14.27 29.50 -12.06
C PRO A 16 14.19 30.75 -12.94
N LYS A 17 14.72 30.66 -14.16
CA LYS A 17 14.70 31.75 -15.14
C LYS A 17 13.48 31.63 -16.04
N ASN A 18 12.82 32.76 -16.29
CA ASN A 18 11.63 32.86 -17.14
C ASN A 18 10.42 32.05 -16.65
N MET A 19 10.24 31.91 -15.32
CA MET A 19 9.04 31.29 -14.78
C MET A 19 7.83 32.22 -14.92
N GLY A 20 6.66 31.66 -15.27
CA GLY A 20 5.40 32.38 -15.43
C GLY A 20 4.70 32.08 -16.76
N GLU A 21 3.68 32.86 -17.07
CA GLU A 21 2.92 32.78 -18.33
C GLU A 21 3.17 34.03 -19.17
N ILE A 22 3.04 33.88 -20.50
CA ILE A 22 2.94 35.00 -21.43
C ILE A 22 1.46 35.16 -21.78
N LYS A 23 0.86 36.31 -21.42
CA LYS A 23 -0.48 36.67 -21.91
C LYS A 23 -0.44 36.78 -23.43
N ASN A 24 -1.42 36.20 -24.11
CA ASN A 24 -1.48 36.18 -25.59
C ASN A 24 -0.19 35.65 -26.23
N ALA A 25 0.33 34.53 -25.71
CA ALA A 25 1.46 33.83 -26.30
C ALA A 25 1.14 33.38 -27.73
N ASP A 26 2.12 33.48 -28.63
CA ASP A 26 1.96 33.11 -30.04
C ASP A 26 1.97 31.58 -30.20
N GLY A 27 2.68 30.88 -29.33
CA GLY A 27 2.70 29.42 -29.25
C GLY A 27 2.70 28.93 -27.80
N ILE A 28 1.94 27.87 -27.54
CA ILE A 28 1.88 27.21 -26.23
C ILE A 28 2.11 25.72 -26.40
N GLY A 29 3.16 25.21 -25.78
CA GLY A 29 3.48 23.80 -25.71
C GLY A 29 3.17 23.28 -24.33
N LYS A 30 2.33 22.26 -24.25
CA LYS A 30 2.03 21.57 -23.00
C LYS A 30 2.43 20.11 -23.17
N ILE A 31 3.29 19.64 -22.27
CA ILE A 31 3.61 18.23 -22.18
C ILE A 31 3.56 17.81 -20.72
N GLY A 32 3.30 16.55 -20.50
CA GLY A 32 3.44 15.97 -19.19
C GLY A 32 2.97 14.56 -19.22
N ASN A 33 3.49 13.77 -18.31
CA ASN A 33 3.03 12.42 -18.15
C ASN A 33 2.29 12.28 -16.81
N PRO A 34 1.03 12.73 -16.72
CA PRO A 34 0.31 12.70 -15.46
C PRO A 34 0.00 11.26 -15.08
N THR A 35 0.88 10.70 -14.25
CA THR A 35 0.78 9.38 -13.66
C THR A 35 -0.39 9.32 -12.72
N CYS A 36 -1.35 8.43 -12.94
CA CYS A 36 -2.57 8.42 -12.13
C CYS A 36 -3.10 7.00 -11.88
N LEU A 37 -3.87 6.89 -10.80
CA LEU A 37 -4.70 5.73 -10.48
C LEU A 37 -6.17 6.00 -10.81
N LEU A 38 -6.94 4.91 -10.92
CA LEU A 38 -8.40 5.00 -10.96
C LEU A 38 -8.97 5.46 -9.60
N PRO A 39 -10.20 6.02 -9.56
CA PRO A 39 -10.74 6.65 -8.36
C PRO A 39 -10.92 5.71 -7.16
N ASP A 40 -11.20 4.45 -7.44
CA ASP A 40 -11.52 3.36 -6.51
C ASP A 40 -10.30 2.56 -6.06
N GLU A 41 -9.13 2.80 -6.67
CA GLU A 41 -7.87 2.17 -6.29
C GLU A 41 -7.49 2.56 -4.87
N LYS A 42 -7.07 1.58 -4.08
CA LYS A 42 -6.81 1.77 -2.65
C LYS A 42 -5.34 1.94 -2.35
N ILE A 43 -5.04 2.95 -1.54
CA ILE A 43 -3.71 3.28 -1.06
C ILE A 43 -3.70 3.31 0.47
N PHE A 44 -2.54 3.09 1.06
CA PHE A 44 -2.38 3.15 2.51
C PHE A 44 -2.47 4.61 2.99
N ILE A 45 -3.52 4.92 3.73
CA ILE A 45 -3.81 6.23 4.33
C ILE A 45 -3.92 6.09 5.85
N ASP A 46 -3.05 6.79 6.56
CA ASP A 46 -2.84 6.82 8.00
C ASP A 46 -2.53 5.43 8.61
N LYS A 47 -3.54 4.57 8.61
CA LYS A 47 -3.58 3.27 9.29
C LYS A 47 -4.25 2.17 8.46
N GLU A 48 -4.88 2.50 7.34
CA GLU A 48 -5.69 1.57 6.57
C GLU A 48 -5.65 1.87 5.07
N PHE A 49 -6.15 0.93 4.25
CA PHE A 49 -6.26 1.14 2.82
C PHE A 49 -7.59 1.83 2.49
N ARG A 50 -7.51 2.99 1.83
CA ARG A 50 -8.66 3.79 1.39
C ARG A 50 -8.53 4.13 -0.08
N GLU A 51 -9.67 4.31 -0.74
CA GLU A 51 -9.72 4.78 -2.13
C GLU A 51 -8.94 6.08 -2.29
N ILE A 52 -8.11 6.21 -3.33
CA ILE A 52 -7.28 7.38 -3.59
C ILE A 52 -8.11 8.66 -3.72
N ARG A 53 -9.35 8.59 -4.22
CA ARG A 53 -10.24 9.76 -4.29
C ARG A 53 -10.54 10.35 -2.92
N LYS A 54 -10.50 9.55 -1.84
CA LYS A 54 -10.71 9.95 -0.44
C LYS A 54 -9.44 10.43 0.26
N ALA A 55 -8.31 10.48 -0.45
CA ALA A 55 -7.09 11.08 0.08
C ALA A 55 -7.25 12.60 0.22
N GLU A 56 -6.60 13.19 1.22
CA GLU A 56 -6.70 14.61 1.57
C GLU A 56 -5.33 15.11 2.03
N LYS A 57 -5.15 16.43 2.06
CA LYS A 57 -3.91 17.04 2.55
C LYS A 57 -3.69 16.66 4.02
N ASN A 58 -2.43 16.46 4.40
CA ASN A 58 -1.96 16.04 5.73
C ASN A 58 -2.24 14.58 6.14
N HIS A 59 -3.05 13.84 5.40
CA HIS A 59 -3.10 12.39 5.55
C HIS A 59 -1.71 11.78 5.34
N LEU A 60 -1.37 10.77 6.13
CA LEU A 60 -0.07 10.08 6.05
C LEU A 60 -0.15 8.88 5.12
N VAL A 61 0.82 8.72 4.22
CA VAL A 61 0.93 7.53 3.36
C VAL A 61 2.19 6.74 3.70
N LEU A 62 2.14 5.42 3.51
CA LEU A 62 3.32 4.56 3.60
C LEU A 62 4.13 4.65 2.31
N SER A 63 5.42 4.94 2.41
CA SER A 63 6.32 5.13 1.28
C SER A 63 7.27 3.94 1.06
N HIS A 64 8.04 3.97 -0.03
CA HIS A 64 8.91 2.88 -0.50
C HIS A 64 10.03 2.50 0.49
N ASP A 65 10.42 3.44 1.35
CA ASP A 65 11.42 3.30 2.40
C ASP A 65 10.80 2.84 3.75
N ALA A 66 9.51 2.47 3.73
CA ALA A 66 8.68 2.14 4.89
C ALA A 66 8.48 3.30 5.89
N SER A 67 8.76 4.54 5.49
CA SER A 67 8.44 5.74 6.27
C SER A 67 6.99 6.20 6.02
N LYS A 68 6.49 7.08 6.89
CA LYS A 68 5.19 7.74 6.71
C LYS A 68 5.43 9.20 6.31
N ASN A 69 4.83 9.64 5.20
CA ASN A 69 4.96 11.00 4.69
C ASN A 69 3.58 11.62 4.46
N LYS A 70 3.45 12.94 4.63
CA LYS A 70 2.18 13.63 4.40
C LYS A 70 1.88 13.76 2.91
N ILE A 71 0.60 13.66 2.59
CA ILE A 71 0.05 14.14 1.33
C ILE A 71 0.01 15.67 1.37
N ILE A 72 0.65 16.32 0.41
CA ILE A 72 0.64 17.78 0.27
C ILE A 72 -0.34 18.26 -0.80
N GLY A 73 -0.75 17.38 -1.73
CA GLY A 73 -1.74 17.69 -2.76
C GLY A 73 -2.41 16.45 -3.35
N LYS A 74 -3.59 16.65 -3.95
CA LYS A 74 -4.34 15.65 -4.73
C LYS A 74 -4.76 16.27 -6.05
N PHE A 75 -4.50 15.56 -7.15
CA PHE A 75 -4.66 16.07 -8.50
C PHE A 75 -5.63 15.18 -9.29
N PRO A 76 -6.94 15.48 -9.26
CA PRO A 76 -7.89 14.84 -10.15
C PRO A 76 -7.77 15.39 -11.57
N ARG A 77 -7.94 14.54 -12.58
CA ARG A 77 -8.09 14.98 -13.97
C ARG A 77 -8.98 14.03 -14.76
N ASN A 78 -9.53 14.50 -15.86
CA ASN A 78 -10.15 13.63 -16.86
C ASN A 78 -9.06 12.92 -17.67
N TYR A 79 -9.31 11.66 -18.00
CA TYR A 79 -8.44 10.83 -18.81
C TYR A 79 -9.27 10.03 -19.81
N LYS A 80 -8.75 9.94 -21.03
CA LYS A 80 -9.24 9.05 -22.08
C LYS A 80 -8.00 8.40 -22.69
N GLY A 81 -7.84 7.09 -22.54
CA GLY A 81 -6.66 6.37 -23.00
C GLY A 81 -6.60 4.95 -22.46
N GLU A 82 -5.47 4.29 -22.66
CA GLU A 82 -5.20 2.95 -22.13
C GLU A 82 -4.94 3.01 -20.62
N ILE A 83 -5.35 1.97 -19.89
CA ILE A 83 -4.98 1.71 -18.51
C ILE A 83 -4.42 0.29 -18.40
N ILE A 84 -3.48 0.10 -17.48
CA ILE A 84 -2.80 -1.16 -17.22
C ILE A 84 -3.21 -1.66 -15.83
N THR A 85 -3.67 -2.90 -15.76
CA THR A 85 -3.88 -3.63 -14.50
C THR A 85 -2.70 -4.57 -14.28
N LEU A 86 -1.97 -4.36 -13.19
CA LEU A 86 -0.87 -5.24 -12.76
C LEU A 86 -1.34 -6.08 -11.57
N ARG A 87 -0.99 -7.36 -11.55
CA ARG A 87 -1.30 -8.27 -10.43
C ARG A 87 -0.06 -8.98 -9.93
N ASN A 88 0.02 -9.14 -8.62
CA ASN A 88 0.95 -10.05 -7.95
C ASN A 88 0.19 -10.90 -6.92
N GLN A 89 0.90 -11.60 -6.03
CA GLN A 89 0.25 -12.46 -5.03
C GLN A 89 -0.48 -11.70 -3.91
N LEU A 90 -0.16 -10.42 -3.68
CA LEU A 90 -0.80 -9.60 -2.64
C LEU A 90 -2.10 -8.95 -3.12
N GLY A 91 -2.28 -8.80 -4.44
CA GLY A 91 -3.44 -8.14 -5.03
C GLY A 91 -3.13 -7.58 -6.41
N GLU A 92 -3.89 -6.58 -6.81
CA GLU A 92 -3.79 -5.92 -8.11
C GLU A 92 -3.88 -4.39 -7.97
N ILE A 93 -3.50 -3.68 -9.02
CA ILE A 93 -3.60 -2.22 -9.13
C ILE A 93 -3.87 -1.86 -10.60
N THR A 94 -4.79 -0.92 -10.84
CA THR A 94 -5.03 -0.33 -12.16
C THR A 94 -4.51 1.10 -12.23
N LEU A 95 -3.73 1.42 -13.25
CA LEU A 95 -3.07 2.72 -13.42
C LEU A 95 -2.90 3.11 -14.89
N THR A 96 -2.58 4.39 -15.12
CA THR A 96 -2.11 4.85 -16.44
C THR A 96 -0.78 4.17 -16.79
N PRO A 97 -0.50 3.87 -18.08
CA PRO A 97 0.73 3.18 -18.55
C PRO A 97 2.04 3.73 -17.98
N GLU A 98 2.00 5.03 -17.69
CA GLU A 98 3.15 5.86 -17.40
C GLU A 98 3.42 5.99 -15.91
N HIS A 99 2.56 5.41 -15.08
CA HIS A 99 2.77 5.46 -13.65
C HIS A 99 3.89 4.52 -13.22
N LEU A 100 4.79 5.06 -12.40
CA LEU A 100 6.04 4.44 -12.01
C LEU A 100 5.83 3.47 -10.85
N ILE A 101 6.31 2.25 -11.01
CA ILE A 101 6.27 1.17 -10.01
C ILE A 101 7.70 0.92 -9.51
N TYR A 102 7.85 0.72 -8.20
CA TYR A 102 9.13 0.31 -7.64
C TYR A 102 9.37 -1.18 -7.93
N SER A 103 10.35 -1.47 -8.79
CA SER A 103 10.53 -2.78 -9.40
C SER A 103 11.98 -3.04 -9.80
N ALA A 104 12.27 -4.29 -10.15
CA ALA A 104 13.53 -4.71 -10.71
C ALA A 104 13.25 -5.66 -11.88
N ILE A 105 13.80 -5.32 -13.05
CA ILE A 105 13.59 -6.06 -14.30
C ILE A 105 14.51 -7.28 -14.32
N ILE A 106 13.96 -8.43 -14.69
CA ILE A 106 14.75 -9.64 -14.89
C ILE A 106 15.39 -9.59 -16.28
N PRO A 107 16.72 -9.74 -16.41
CA PRO A 107 17.38 -9.83 -17.71
C PRO A 107 16.80 -10.93 -18.59
N LYS A 108 16.74 -10.69 -19.90
CA LYS A 108 16.17 -11.64 -20.87
C LYS A 108 16.95 -12.96 -20.83
N GLY A 109 16.25 -14.08 -20.65
CA GLY A 109 16.84 -15.42 -20.56
C GLY A 109 17.11 -15.91 -19.13
N ASP A 110 17.04 -15.02 -18.14
CA ASP A 110 17.10 -15.42 -16.73
C ASP A 110 15.72 -15.79 -16.16
N ARG A 111 15.74 -16.56 -15.06
CA ARG A 111 14.53 -16.99 -14.34
C ARG A 111 14.59 -16.51 -12.90
N PHE A 112 13.43 -16.26 -12.29
CA PHE A 112 13.29 -15.82 -10.90
C PHE A 112 14.21 -16.58 -9.93
N LYS A 113 14.20 -17.93 -9.98
CA LYS A 113 15.04 -18.80 -9.12
C LYS A 113 16.55 -18.57 -9.27
N ARG A 114 17.03 -18.11 -10.43
CA ARG A 114 18.45 -17.89 -10.72
C ARG A 114 18.97 -16.54 -10.23
N ILE A 115 18.09 -15.61 -9.81
CA ILE A 115 18.49 -14.25 -9.44
C ILE A 115 18.22 -13.91 -7.97
N ILE A 116 17.53 -14.77 -7.22
CA ILE A 116 17.35 -14.59 -5.77
C ILE A 116 18.72 -14.38 -5.11
N GLY A 117 18.89 -13.26 -4.41
CA GLY A 117 20.14 -12.92 -3.71
C GLY A 117 21.30 -12.45 -4.58
N LYS A 118 21.16 -12.35 -5.91
CA LYS A 118 22.23 -11.81 -6.78
C LYS A 118 22.30 -10.29 -6.70
N LYS A 119 23.52 -9.76 -6.56
CA LYS A 119 23.83 -8.31 -6.55
C LYS A 119 23.44 -7.57 -7.83
N THR A 120 23.14 -8.27 -8.92
CA THR A 120 22.78 -7.69 -10.23
C THR A 120 21.36 -7.17 -10.31
N LEU A 121 20.47 -7.55 -9.37
CA LEU A 121 19.09 -7.07 -9.36
C LEU A 121 19.03 -5.68 -8.71
N ILE A 122 19.08 -4.62 -9.51
CA ILE A 122 19.06 -3.24 -9.04
C ILE A 122 17.62 -2.71 -9.06
N PRO A 123 17.01 -2.43 -7.89
CA PRO A 123 15.69 -1.83 -7.85
C PRO A 123 15.69 -0.41 -8.43
N ALA A 124 14.69 -0.10 -9.23
CA ALA A 124 14.47 1.22 -9.80
C ALA A 124 12.97 1.50 -9.97
N TRP A 125 12.65 2.69 -10.45
CA TRP A 125 11.29 3.07 -10.79
C TRP A 125 11.11 2.88 -12.29
N HIS A 126 10.19 2.00 -12.69
CA HIS A 126 9.91 1.71 -14.09
C HIS A 126 8.46 2.07 -14.42
N HIS A 127 8.21 2.53 -15.65
CA HIS A 127 6.84 2.75 -16.12
C HIS A 127 6.10 1.41 -16.19
N SER A 128 4.82 1.42 -15.86
CA SER A 128 4.04 0.18 -15.82
C SER A 128 3.94 -0.53 -17.16
N GLU A 129 4.00 0.20 -18.27
CA GLU A 129 4.01 -0.38 -19.62
C GLU A 129 5.31 -1.10 -20.00
N GLN A 130 6.41 -0.80 -19.30
CA GLN A 130 7.70 -1.45 -19.52
C GLN A 130 7.79 -2.81 -18.82
N LEU A 131 6.93 -3.04 -17.83
CA LEU A 131 6.94 -4.24 -17.00
C LEU A 131 6.29 -5.42 -17.71
N LYS A 132 6.84 -6.61 -17.45
CA LYS A 132 6.40 -7.87 -18.02
C LYS A 132 6.04 -8.87 -16.92
N LYS A 133 5.23 -9.87 -17.29
CA LYS A 133 4.96 -11.01 -16.41
C LYS A 133 6.28 -11.67 -16.00
N GLY A 134 6.48 -11.85 -14.70
CA GLY A 134 7.71 -12.39 -14.13
C GLY A 134 8.68 -11.34 -13.58
N ASP A 135 8.60 -10.08 -14.03
CA ASP A 135 9.37 -8.99 -13.42
C ASP A 135 9.03 -8.83 -11.94
N ILE A 136 9.99 -8.30 -11.19
CA ILE A 136 9.93 -8.27 -9.73
C ILE A 136 9.47 -6.89 -9.30
N VAL A 137 8.45 -6.83 -8.45
CA VAL A 137 8.02 -5.60 -7.78
C VAL A 137 8.40 -5.64 -6.31
N LEU A 138 8.71 -4.47 -5.78
CA LEU A 138 9.17 -4.29 -4.41
C LEU A 138 8.06 -3.66 -3.57
N TYR A 139 7.80 -4.25 -2.42
CA TYR A 139 6.76 -3.84 -1.50
C TYR A 139 7.32 -3.62 -0.08
N PRO A 140 7.23 -2.40 0.48
CA PRO A 140 7.83 -2.09 1.78
C PRO A 140 7.03 -2.70 2.95
N ILE A 141 7.75 -3.17 3.96
CA ILE A 141 7.20 -3.73 5.19
C ILE A 141 7.33 -2.69 6.32
N PRO A 142 6.22 -2.29 6.99
CA PRO A 142 6.26 -1.26 8.04
C PRO A 142 7.16 -1.61 9.24
N LYS A 143 8.09 -0.71 9.57
CA LYS A 143 9.14 -0.93 10.59
C LYS A 143 8.77 -0.55 12.02
N ILE A 144 7.70 0.20 12.22
CA ILE A 144 7.41 0.84 13.52
C ILE A 144 7.22 -0.23 14.60
N LYS A 145 8.01 -0.14 15.66
CA LYS A 145 7.94 -0.98 16.86
C LYS A 145 7.75 -0.09 18.07
N LYS A 146 6.66 -0.31 18.81
CA LYS A 146 6.38 0.34 20.08
C LYS A 146 5.90 -0.73 21.04
N ASP A 147 6.69 -0.98 22.09
CA ASP A 147 6.27 -1.91 23.13
C ASP A 147 5.22 -1.24 24.03
N ILE A 148 4.13 -1.97 24.26
CA ILE A 148 3.04 -1.53 25.11
C ILE A 148 2.88 -2.60 26.17
N LYS A 149 3.14 -2.18 27.42
CA LYS A 149 3.10 -3.08 28.57
C LYS A 149 1.71 -3.17 29.19
N PHE A 150 0.90 -2.12 29.06
CA PHE A 150 -0.40 -2.05 29.71
C PHE A 150 -1.47 -1.37 28.85
N LEU A 151 -2.72 -1.79 29.01
CA LEU A 151 -3.91 -1.17 28.43
C LEU A 151 -4.81 -0.64 29.54
N LYS A 152 -5.47 0.49 29.29
CA LYS A 152 -6.50 1.04 30.19
C LYS A 152 -7.89 0.62 29.70
N ILE A 153 -8.73 0.18 30.64
CA ILE A 153 -10.14 -0.11 30.40
C ILE A 153 -10.96 1.14 30.71
N ASN A 154 -11.04 2.04 29.73
CA ASN A 154 -11.71 3.34 29.87
C ASN A 154 -13.20 3.25 29.48
N ILE A 155 -13.95 2.39 30.15
CA ILE A 155 -15.42 2.32 30.04
C ILE A 155 -15.98 2.50 31.44
N LYS A 156 -16.83 3.51 31.67
CA LYS A 156 -17.49 3.68 32.96
C LYS A 156 -18.53 2.58 33.14
N LYS A 157 -18.63 2.02 34.35
CA LYS A 157 -19.70 1.10 34.71
C LYS A 157 -21.02 1.88 34.70
N SER A 158 -22.07 1.30 34.11
CA SER A 158 -23.39 1.93 34.10
C SER A 158 -23.93 2.01 35.53
N LYS A 159 -24.63 3.10 35.87
CA LYS A 159 -25.33 3.25 37.15
C LYS A 159 -26.37 2.13 37.40
N TRP A 160 -26.86 1.51 36.32
CA TRP A 160 -27.84 0.43 36.34
C TRP A 160 -27.23 -0.97 36.27
N ASP A 161 -25.90 -1.10 36.33
CA ASP A 161 -25.20 -2.39 36.28
C ASP A 161 -24.91 -2.90 37.70
N PHE A 162 -25.88 -3.57 38.31
CA PHE A 162 -25.74 -4.13 39.65
C PHE A 162 -25.06 -5.52 39.67
N LYS A 163 -24.97 -6.20 38.52
CA LYS A 163 -24.54 -7.61 38.43
C LYS A 163 -23.08 -7.81 38.02
N SER A 164 -22.48 -6.90 37.25
CA SER A 164 -21.11 -7.11 36.75
C SER A 164 -20.08 -7.00 37.87
N LYS A 165 -19.26 -8.04 38.02
CA LYS A 165 -18.06 -8.05 38.87
C LYS A 165 -17.12 -6.92 38.46
N LYS A 166 -16.41 -6.33 39.44
CA LYS A 166 -15.40 -5.30 39.20
C LYS A 166 -14.22 -5.93 38.45
N ILE A 167 -13.78 -5.29 37.38
CA ILE A 167 -12.57 -5.67 36.62
C ILE A 167 -11.46 -4.64 36.83
N PRO A 168 -10.17 -5.01 36.61
CA PRO A 168 -9.07 -4.08 36.69
C PRO A 168 -9.22 -2.90 35.71
N SER A 169 -8.91 -1.68 36.15
CA SER A 169 -8.91 -0.50 35.27
C SER A 169 -7.71 -0.47 34.32
N LYS A 170 -6.67 -1.25 34.62
CA LYS A 170 -5.43 -1.40 33.85
C LYS A 170 -5.05 -2.88 33.81
N ILE A 171 -4.70 -3.36 32.62
CA ILE A 171 -4.30 -4.76 32.41
C ILE A 171 -2.97 -4.84 31.67
N SER A 172 -2.16 -5.85 31.99
CA SER A 172 -0.90 -6.11 31.29
C SER A 172 -1.11 -6.74 29.92
N VAL A 173 -0.35 -6.31 28.92
CA VAL A 173 -0.33 -6.89 27.57
C VAL A 173 0.53 -8.16 27.59
N THR A 174 -0.09 -9.27 27.97
CA THR A 174 0.53 -10.60 28.00
C THR A 174 0.30 -11.37 26.70
N SER A 175 1.09 -12.41 26.45
CA SER A 175 0.86 -13.35 25.35
C SER A 175 -0.54 -13.96 25.38
N GLY A 176 -1.03 -14.35 26.56
CA GLY A 176 -2.38 -14.87 26.74
C GLY A 176 -3.45 -13.85 26.35
N LEU A 177 -3.33 -12.60 26.80
CA LEU A 177 -4.29 -11.55 26.44
C LEU A 177 -4.31 -11.30 24.92
N LEU A 178 -3.15 -11.28 24.26
CA LEU A 178 -3.05 -11.13 22.81
C LEU A 178 -3.66 -12.32 22.06
N ARG A 179 -3.48 -13.55 22.56
CA ARG A 179 -4.18 -14.75 22.04
C ARG A 179 -5.69 -14.62 22.16
N LEU A 180 -6.20 -14.18 23.32
CA LEU A 180 -7.63 -13.95 23.52
C LEU A 180 -8.20 -12.92 22.53
N PHE A 181 -7.46 -11.86 22.23
CA PHE A 181 -7.86 -10.91 21.18
C PHE A 181 -7.90 -11.56 19.80
N GLY A 182 -6.95 -12.45 19.49
CA GLY A 182 -6.99 -13.24 18.26
C GLY A 182 -8.21 -14.15 18.18
N TYR A 183 -8.50 -14.91 19.24
CA TYR A 183 -9.72 -15.74 19.33
C TYR A 183 -10.98 -14.89 19.16
N PHE A 184 -11.01 -13.67 19.71
CA PHE A 184 -12.17 -12.78 19.58
C PHE A 184 -12.36 -12.31 18.14
N LEU A 185 -11.26 -11.95 17.47
CA LEU A 185 -11.31 -11.50 16.08
C LEU A 185 -11.77 -12.61 15.13
N SER A 186 -11.51 -13.87 15.46
CA SER A 186 -12.01 -15.03 14.72
C SER A 186 -13.43 -15.39 15.16
N GLU A 187 -13.56 -15.97 16.35
CA GLU A 187 -14.77 -16.65 16.84
C GLU A 187 -15.65 -15.80 17.76
N GLY A 188 -15.17 -14.60 18.13
CA GLY A 188 -15.83 -13.72 19.08
C GLY A 188 -17.02 -12.95 18.50
N ASN A 189 -18.04 -12.79 19.35
CA ASN A 189 -19.21 -11.96 19.12
C ASN A 189 -19.54 -11.15 20.38
N ILE A 190 -20.18 -10.00 20.22
CA ILE A 190 -20.61 -9.13 21.32
C ILE A 190 -22.12 -8.96 21.25
N GLN A 191 -22.77 -9.25 22.38
CA GLN A 191 -24.13 -8.82 22.63
C GLN A 191 -24.08 -7.62 23.58
N ASP A 192 -24.70 -6.50 23.22
CA ASP A 192 -24.75 -5.27 24.01
C ASP A 192 -26.19 -4.72 23.97
N LYS A 193 -27.09 -5.44 24.67
CA LYS A 193 -28.49 -5.05 24.87
C LYS A 193 -28.73 -4.76 26.37
N PRO A 194 -29.69 -3.88 26.73
CA PRO A 194 -29.90 -3.46 28.13
C PRO A 194 -29.98 -4.61 29.13
N SER A 195 -30.69 -5.69 28.81
CA SER A 195 -30.87 -6.87 29.67
C SER A 195 -29.90 -8.03 29.39
N LYS A 196 -29.07 -7.93 28.36
CA LYS A 196 -28.24 -9.03 27.86
C LYS A 196 -26.96 -8.47 27.24
N THR A 197 -25.91 -8.33 28.06
CA THR A 197 -24.59 -7.85 27.62
C THR A 197 -23.51 -8.88 27.95
N TYR A 198 -22.79 -9.37 26.94
CA TYR A 198 -21.72 -10.36 27.09
C TYR A 198 -20.78 -10.38 25.88
N ILE A 199 -19.62 -10.99 26.07
CA ILE A 199 -18.77 -11.50 25.00
C ILE A 199 -19.04 -13.00 24.88
N SER A 200 -19.15 -13.53 23.66
CA SER A 200 -19.26 -14.96 23.42
C SER A 200 -18.29 -15.42 22.35
N PHE A 201 -17.75 -16.63 22.48
CA PHE A 201 -16.93 -17.29 21.48
C PHE A 201 -17.68 -18.54 21.03
N SER A 202 -17.95 -18.67 19.73
CA SER A 202 -18.63 -19.84 19.18
C SER A 202 -17.57 -20.78 18.63
N LEU A 203 -17.46 -21.99 19.16
CA LEU A 203 -16.41 -22.94 18.83
C LEU A 203 -17.04 -24.26 18.38
N ASN A 204 -16.28 -25.09 17.68
CA ASN A 204 -16.65 -26.49 17.52
C ASN A 204 -16.53 -27.22 18.86
N ILE A 205 -17.39 -28.22 19.10
CA ILE A 205 -17.35 -29.02 20.33
C ILE A 205 -16.02 -29.73 20.57
N LYS A 206 -15.25 -30.00 19.50
CA LYS A 206 -13.91 -30.61 19.59
C LYS A 206 -12.81 -29.63 19.99
N GLU A 207 -13.05 -28.32 19.92
CA GLU A 207 -12.05 -27.27 20.20
C GLU A 207 -11.95 -26.94 21.69
N THR A 208 -11.90 -27.98 22.52
CA THR A 208 -11.91 -27.85 23.98
C THR A 208 -10.68 -27.10 24.52
N GLU A 209 -9.54 -27.20 23.84
CA GLU A 209 -8.31 -26.50 24.22
C GLU A 209 -8.46 -24.97 24.12
N ILE A 210 -9.13 -24.48 23.07
CA ILE A 210 -9.38 -23.03 22.89
C ILE A 210 -10.30 -22.54 24.00
N ALA A 211 -11.37 -23.26 24.31
CA ALA A 211 -12.30 -22.92 25.40
C ALA A 211 -11.59 -22.82 26.75
N LYS A 212 -10.75 -23.81 27.09
CA LYS A 212 -9.95 -23.83 28.32
C LYS A 212 -8.92 -22.69 28.38
N ASP A 213 -8.26 -22.37 27.27
CA ASP A 213 -7.30 -21.25 27.21
C ASP A 213 -8.03 -19.91 27.42
N ILE A 214 -9.21 -19.71 26.80
CA ILE A 214 -10.06 -18.52 27.03
C ILE A 214 -10.39 -18.39 28.50
N GLU A 215 -10.89 -19.45 29.15
CA GLU A 215 -11.21 -19.44 30.58
C GLU A 215 -10.02 -19.03 31.44
N LYS A 216 -8.87 -19.68 31.24
CA LYS A 216 -7.63 -19.40 31.97
C LYS A 216 -7.17 -17.95 31.78
N ILE A 217 -7.19 -17.44 30.56
CA ILE A 217 -6.78 -16.07 30.25
C ILE A 217 -7.74 -15.06 30.89
N VAL A 218 -9.05 -15.32 30.82
CA VAL A 218 -10.08 -14.43 31.37
C VAL A 218 -9.99 -14.37 32.89
N LYS A 219 -9.83 -15.52 33.55
CA LYS A 219 -9.62 -15.59 35.00
C LYS A 219 -8.37 -14.83 35.41
N LYS A 220 -7.24 -15.06 34.74
CA LYS A 220 -5.95 -14.42 35.06
C LYS A 220 -5.95 -12.90 34.79
N SER A 221 -6.54 -12.47 33.67
CA SER A 221 -6.42 -11.07 33.22
C SER A 221 -7.50 -10.15 33.78
N PHE A 222 -8.68 -10.69 34.09
CA PHE A 222 -9.85 -9.90 34.49
C PHE A 222 -10.48 -10.36 35.82
N ASN A 223 -10.01 -11.45 36.41
CA ASN A 223 -10.62 -12.10 37.58
C ASN A 223 -12.12 -12.40 37.38
N LEU A 224 -12.46 -12.88 36.19
CA LEU A 224 -13.82 -13.28 35.83
C LEU A 224 -13.88 -14.78 35.58
N ASP A 225 -15.03 -15.36 35.89
CA ASP A 225 -15.37 -16.73 35.53
C ASP A 225 -16.11 -16.72 34.19
N VAL A 226 -15.95 -17.78 33.40
CA VAL A 226 -16.66 -17.95 32.13
C VAL A 226 -17.76 -18.99 32.28
N LYS A 227 -18.78 -18.92 31.42
CA LYS A 227 -19.83 -19.94 31.35
C LYS A 227 -19.75 -20.62 30.00
N THR A 228 -19.53 -21.92 29.98
CA THR A 228 -19.52 -22.73 28.76
C THR A 228 -20.86 -23.43 28.58
N LYS A 229 -21.39 -23.43 27.35
CA LYS A 229 -22.59 -24.19 26.99
C LYS A 229 -22.29 -25.03 25.76
N GLU A 230 -22.51 -26.33 25.86
CA GLU A 230 -22.33 -27.26 24.76
C GLU A 230 -23.67 -27.59 24.11
N ASN A 231 -23.65 -27.80 22.80
CA ASN A 231 -24.76 -28.32 22.03
C ASN A 231 -24.25 -29.42 21.09
N PRO A 232 -24.22 -30.67 21.56
CA PRO A 232 -23.73 -31.80 20.77
C PRO A 232 -24.47 -32.00 19.45
N LYS A 233 -25.79 -31.74 19.41
CA LYS A 233 -26.61 -31.85 18.18
C LYS A 233 -26.14 -30.93 17.06
N LYS A 234 -25.53 -29.79 17.40
CA LYS A 234 -24.99 -28.82 16.44
C LYS A 234 -23.46 -28.82 16.39
N ASN A 235 -22.79 -29.76 17.06
CA ASN A 235 -21.33 -29.81 17.20
C ASN A 235 -20.72 -28.47 17.65
N THR A 236 -21.42 -27.71 18.49
CA THR A 236 -21.03 -26.34 18.86
C THR A 236 -20.86 -26.24 20.37
N THR A 237 -19.83 -25.52 20.81
CA THR A 237 -19.63 -25.09 22.19
C THR A 237 -19.50 -23.58 22.21
N VAL A 238 -20.20 -22.91 23.14
CA VAL A 238 -20.17 -21.45 23.26
C VAL A 238 -19.66 -21.05 24.64
N VAL A 239 -18.58 -20.29 24.67
CA VAL A 239 -17.99 -19.71 25.89
C VAL A 239 -18.51 -18.30 26.08
N PHE A 240 -19.14 -18.01 27.22
CA PHE A 240 -19.72 -16.71 27.56
C PHE A 240 -18.93 -16.02 28.67
N ILE A 241 -18.68 -14.72 28.47
CA ILE A 241 -18.12 -13.82 29.48
C ILE A 241 -19.16 -12.73 29.78
N TYR A 242 -19.79 -12.82 30.95
CA TYR A 242 -20.82 -11.87 31.39
C TYR A 242 -20.19 -10.70 32.15
N ASN A 243 -19.83 -9.65 31.44
CA ASN A 243 -19.39 -8.40 32.04
C ASN A 243 -19.64 -7.23 31.08
N SER A 244 -20.45 -6.25 31.49
CA SER A 244 -20.90 -5.18 30.59
C SER A 244 -19.76 -4.23 30.18
N GLN A 245 -18.88 -3.91 31.13
CA GLN A 245 -17.75 -3.03 30.93
C GLN A 245 -16.75 -3.65 29.95
N LEU A 246 -16.46 -4.94 30.13
CA LEU A 246 -15.53 -5.69 29.27
C LEU A 246 -16.08 -5.84 27.85
N ALA A 247 -17.36 -6.20 27.70
CA ALA A 247 -18.01 -6.35 26.40
C ALA A 247 -17.97 -5.04 25.60
N ARG A 248 -18.30 -3.91 26.22
CA ARG A 248 -18.24 -2.59 25.58
C ARG A 248 -16.80 -2.15 25.28
N TRP A 249 -15.84 -2.54 26.11
CA TRP A 249 -14.43 -2.28 25.84
C TRP A 249 -13.93 -3.06 24.62
N PHE A 250 -14.26 -4.34 24.49
CA PHE A 250 -13.96 -5.14 23.29
C PHE A 250 -14.65 -4.55 22.05
N LYS A 251 -15.91 -4.13 22.17
CA LYS A 251 -16.66 -3.48 21.08
C LYS A 251 -15.96 -2.23 20.57
N LYS A 252 -15.44 -1.41 21.50
CA LYS A 252 -14.67 -0.19 21.18
C LYS A 252 -13.32 -0.51 20.54
N LEU A 253 -12.66 -1.59 20.94
CA LEU A 253 -11.36 -1.97 20.41
C LEU A 253 -11.47 -2.57 19.00
N PHE A 254 -12.39 -3.51 18.80
CA PHE A 254 -12.39 -4.38 17.63
C PHE A 254 -13.57 -4.15 16.69
N GLY A 255 -14.51 -3.26 17.04
CA GLY A 255 -15.77 -3.10 16.34
C GLY A 255 -16.81 -4.18 16.70
N ASN A 256 -17.87 -4.26 15.91
CA ASN A 256 -18.95 -5.24 16.08
C ASN A 256 -19.42 -5.80 14.73
N GLY A 257 -19.67 -7.12 14.69
CA GLY A 257 -20.00 -7.84 13.46
C GLY A 257 -18.76 -8.18 12.62
N ALA A 258 -18.77 -9.34 11.97
CA ALA A 258 -17.60 -9.92 11.31
C ALA A 258 -16.96 -9.02 10.23
N GLN A 259 -17.77 -8.30 9.44
CA GLN A 259 -17.27 -7.39 8.39
C GLN A 259 -16.60 -6.13 8.93
N ASN A 260 -16.90 -5.74 10.17
CA ASN A 260 -16.38 -4.53 10.80
C ASN A 260 -15.24 -4.83 11.78
N LYS A 261 -14.79 -6.09 11.89
CA LYS A 261 -13.69 -6.44 12.78
C LYS A 261 -12.39 -5.82 12.28
N TYR A 262 -11.60 -5.21 13.16
CA TYR A 262 -10.28 -4.68 12.84
C TYR A 262 -9.34 -4.80 14.04
N LEU A 263 -8.04 -4.72 13.77
CA LEU A 263 -6.99 -4.65 14.77
C LEU A 263 -6.72 -3.20 15.19
N PRO A 264 -6.72 -2.88 16.49
CA PRO A 264 -6.23 -1.60 16.98
C PRO A 264 -4.78 -1.31 16.56
N ASP A 265 -4.45 -0.06 16.29
CA ASP A 265 -3.10 0.36 15.83
C ASP A 265 -1.98 -0.13 16.73
N PHE A 266 -2.25 -0.14 18.04
CA PHE A 266 -1.27 -0.52 19.04
C PHE A 266 -0.77 -1.94 18.80
N MET A 267 -1.62 -2.85 18.32
CA MET A 267 -1.27 -4.23 17.98
C MET A 267 -0.43 -4.32 16.70
N MET A 268 -0.67 -3.43 15.74
CA MET A 268 0.08 -3.37 14.49
C MET A 268 1.53 -2.96 14.68
N VAL A 269 1.83 -2.22 15.77
CA VAL A 269 3.18 -1.74 16.09
C VAL A 269 3.85 -2.50 17.23
N LEU A 270 3.22 -3.51 17.83
CA LEU A 270 3.84 -4.31 18.89
C LEU A 270 5.16 -4.97 18.42
N PRO A 271 6.10 -5.26 19.34
CA PRO A 271 7.24 -6.11 19.05
C PRO A 271 6.81 -7.42 18.39
N ILE A 272 7.61 -7.89 17.42
CA ILE A 272 7.34 -9.08 16.60
C ILE A 272 6.94 -10.28 17.46
N LYS A 273 7.65 -10.51 18.57
CA LYS A 273 7.35 -11.59 19.53
C LYS A 273 5.99 -11.50 20.22
N LYS A 274 5.50 -10.30 20.52
CA LYS A 274 4.14 -10.13 21.04
C LYS A 274 3.09 -10.38 19.95
N GLN A 275 3.38 -9.99 18.71
CA GLN A 275 2.48 -10.24 17.57
C GLN A 275 2.31 -11.74 17.27
N GLU A 276 3.31 -12.58 17.57
CA GLU A 276 3.20 -14.05 17.41
C GLU A 276 1.97 -14.61 18.15
N SER A 277 1.73 -14.22 19.41
CA SER A 277 0.57 -14.71 20.18
C SER A 277 -0.78 -14.21 19.63
N LEU A 278 -0.81 -13.00 19.07
CA LEU A 278 -2.01 -12.48 18.40
C LEU A 278 -2.32 -13.28 17.13
N ILE A 279 -1.29 -13.54 16.31
CA ILE A 279 -1.40 -14.36 15.09
C ILE A 279 -1.82 -15.78 15.46
N GLU A 280 -1.26 -16.34 16.53
CA GLU A 280 -1.65 -17.66 17.04
C GLU A 280 -3.14 -17.73 17.35
N GLY A 281 -3.67 -16.76 18.10
CA GLY A 281 -5.10 -16.73 18.43
C GLY A 281 -6.00 -16.55 17.20
N LEU A 282 -5.61 -15.68 16.26
CA LEU A 282 -6.34 -15.50 15.00
C LEU A 282 -6.41 -16.82 14.22
N TRP A 283 -5.25 -17.46 14.01
CA TRP A 283 -5.15 -18.66 13.17
C TRP A 283 -5.75 -19.90 13.82
N LYS A 284 -5.71 -20.03 15.15
CA LYS A 284 -6.36 -21.15 15.84
C LYS A 284 -7.89 -21.07 15.79
N GLY A 285 -8.47 -19.88 15.66
CA GLY A 285 -9.91 -19.72 15.44
C GLY A 285 -10.31 -20.01 13.99
N ASP A 286 -10.01 -19.09 13.08
CA ASP A 286 -10.51 -19.17 11.68
C ASP A 286 -9.51 -19.81 10.69
N GLY A 287 -8.31 -20.18 11.15
CA GLY A 287 -7.25 -20.69 10.29
C GLY A 287 -7.35 -22.19 10.07
N CYS A 288 -7.13 -22.62 8.84
CA CYS A 288 -7.04 -24.02 8.47
C CYS A 288 -5.64 -24.32 7.94
N ILE A 289 -5.02 -25.41 8.42
CA ILE A 289 -3.72 -25.87 7.95
C ILE A 289 -3.80 -27.34 7.58
N ASN A 290 -3.33 -27.67 6.38
CA ASN A 290 -3.13 -29.05 5.97
C ASN A 290 -1.65 -29.30 5.72
N THR A 291 -0.98 -29.90 6.71
CA THR A 291 0.44 -30.26 6.67
C THR A 291 0.71 -31.63 6.03
N LYS A 292 -0.32 -32.48 5.92
CA LYS A 292 -0.19 -33.87 5.44
C LYS A 292 -0.21 -33.98 3.91
N ARG A 293 -0.82 -33.03 3.21
CA ARG A 293 -0.87 -33.00 1.74
C ARG A 293 0.47 -32.66 1.10
N ILE A 294 0.71 -33.17 -0.12
CA ILE A 294 1.76 -32.66 -1.01
C ILE A 294 1.42 -31.21 -1.36
N GLY A 295 2.39 -30.30 -1.20
CA GLY A 295 2.14 -28.86 -1.26
C GLY A 295 1.26 -28.39 -0.10
N ALA A 296 1.75 -28.60 1.13
CA ALA A 296 1.11 -28.15 2.36
C ALA A 296 0.81 -26.65 2.30
N ARG A 297 -0.32 -26.27 2.89
CA ARG A 297 -0.80 -24.89 2.86
C ARG A 297 -1.63 -24.58 4.09
N ALA A 298 -1.56 -23.32 4.49
CA ALA A 298 -2.46 -22.71 5.45
C ALA A 298 -3.36 -21.69 4.76
N SER A 299 -4.60 -21.56 5.22
CA SER A 299 -5.49 -20.49 4.80
C SER A 299 -6.27 -19.93 5.97
N TYR A 300 -6.47 -18.62 5.96
CA TYR A 300 -7.34 -17.88 6.87
C TYR A 300 -8.35 -17.11 6.02
N VAL A 301 -9.62 -17.09 6.40
CA VAL A 301 -10.68 -16.41 5.64
C VAL A 301 -11.38 -15.40 6.53
N THR A 302 -11.60 -14.19 6.02
CA THR A 302 -12.42 -13.18 6.69
C THR A 302 -13.23 -12.37 5.70
N ILE A 303 -14.39 -11.89 6.12
CA ILE A 303 -15.18 -10.91 5.35
C ILE A 303 -14.84 -9.46 5.70
N SER A 304 -13.98 -9.23 6.70
CA SER A 304 -13.45 -7.90 6.99
C SER A 304 -12.26 -7.61 6.09
N TYR A 305 -12.44 -6.64 5.19
CA TYR A 305 -11.37 -6.11 4.35
C TYR A 305 -10.20 -5.57 5.19
N TYR A 306 -10.50 -4.84 6.27
CA TYR A 306 -9.50 -4.24 7.14
C TYR A 306 -8.66 -5.29 7.85
N LEU A 307 -9.31 -6.31 8.43
CA LEU A 307 -8.61 -7.38 9.11
C LEU A 307 -7.71 -8.18 8.15
N ALA A 308 -8.17 -8.43 6.92
CA ALA A 308 -7.37 -9.09 5.90
C ALA A 308 -6.07 -8.31 5.57
N GLN A 309 -6.18 -6.99 5.37
CA GLN A 309 -5.01 -6.15 5.07
C GLN A 309 -4.09 -5.97 6.29
N GLN A 310 -4.63 -5.94 7.50
CA GLN A 310 -3.83 -5.88 8.73
C GLN A 310 -3.11 -7.20 8.98
N LEU A 311 -3.78 -8.35 8.80
CA LEU A 311 -3.15 -9.66 8.89
C LEU A 311 -2.03 -9.83 7.85
N LYS A 312 -2.21 -9.32 6.62
CA LYS A 312 -1.13 -9.25 5.61
C LYS A 312 0.12 -8.60 6.19
N PHE A 313 -0.01 -7.41 6.77
CA PHE A 313 1.14 -6.69 7.35
C PHE A 313 1.73 -7.39 8.58
N LEU A 314 0.89 -7.99 9.44
CA LEU A 314 1.38 -8.77 10.57
C LEU A 314 2.23 -9.95 10.09
N LEU A 315 1.77 -10.71 9.08
CA LEU A 315 2.51 -11.83 8.52
C LEU A 315 3.83 -11.39 7.87
N LEU A 316 3.79 -10.32 7.05
CA LEU A 316 5.00 -9.79 6.41
C LEU A 316 6.06 -9.37 7.45
N ARG A 317 5.64 -8.77 8.57
CA ARG A 317 6.56 -8.43 9.69
C ARG A 317 7.18 -9.66 10.36
N GLN A 318 6.54 -10.81 10.32
CA GLN A 318 7.09 -12.10 10.78
C GLN A 318 7.98 -12.77 9.72
N GLY A 319 8.16 -12.15 8.55
CA GLY A 319 8.83 -12.78 7.43
C GLY A 319 8.02 -13.92 6.81
N ILE A 320 6.69 -13.92 7.00
CA ILE A 320 5.74 -14.85 6.40
C ILE A 320 5.11 -14.13 5.20
N ILE A 321 5.22 -14.72 4.02
CA ILE A 321 4.74 -14.14 2.76
C ILE A 321 3.37 -14.74 2.42
N PRO A 322 2.27 -13.98 2.55
CA PRO A 322 0.95 -14.46 2.16
C PRO A 322 0.66 -14.23 0.68
N SER A 323 -0.31 -14.98 0.16
CA SER A 323 -1.09 -14.62 -1.02
C SER A 323 -2.50 -14.23 -0.60
N ILE A 324 -3.09 -13.21 -1.22
CA ILE A 324 -4.44 -12.75 -0.92
C ILE A 324 -5.33 -12.99 -2.12
N TYR A 325 -6.43 -13.70 -1.90
CA TYR A 325 -7.45 -13.98 -2.90
C TYR A 325 -8.77 -13.34 -2.47
N VAL A 326 -9.41 -12.67 -3.41
CA VAL A 326 -10.76 -12.13 -3.21
C VAL A 326 -11.75 -13.13 -3.78
N GLU A 327 -12.57 -13.69 -2.90
CA GLU A 327 -13.69 -14.54 -3.26
C GLU A 327 -14.91 -13.65 -3.53
N LYS A 328 -15.45 -13.73 -4.75
CA LYS A 328 -16.63 -12.98 -5.16
C LYS A 328 -17.88 -13.49 -4.44
N GLU A 329 -18.87 -12.62 -4.34
CA GLU A 329 -20.19 -12.97 -3.84
C GLU A 329 -20.78 -14.12 -4.66
N LYS A 330 -21.44 -15.04 -3.97
CA LYS A 330 -22.11 -16.19 -4.59
C LYS A 330 -23.49 -16.35 -3.96
N MET A 331 -24.53 -16.26 -4.79
CA MET A 331 -25.85 -16.72 -4.40
C MET A 331 -25.87 -18.25 -4.49
N SER A 332 -26.18 -18.90 -3.37
CA SER A 332 -26.51 -20.33 -3.34
C SER A 332 -27.97 -20.49 -2.93
N LYS A 333 -28.56 -21.67 -3.21
CA LYS A 333 -29.94 -22.01 -2.80
C LYS A 333 -30.21 -21.84 -1.29
N TRP A 334 -29.16 -21.89 -0.45
CA TRP A 334 -29.27 -21.96 1.00
C TRP A 334 -28.65 -20.77 1.75
N ALA A 335 -27.83 -19.96 1.07
CA ALA A 335 -27.15 -18.82 1.67
C ALA A 335 -26.64 -17.81 0.64
N ASN A 336 -26.68 -16.52 1.00
CA ASN A 336 -26.02 -15.46 0.25
C ASN A 336 -24.59 -15.27 0.77
N HIS A 337 -23.59 -15.75 0.02
CA HIS A 337 -22.19 -15.62 0.40
C HIS A 337 -21.69 -14.21 0.05
N LYS A 338 -21.35 -13.44 1.08
CA LYS A 338 -20.71 -12.13 0.93
C LYS A 338 -19.30 -12.25 0.37
N LYS A 339 -18.77 -11.15 -0.20
CA LYS A 339 -17.37 -11.04 -0.61
C LYS A 339 -16.45 -11.39 0.57
N ALA A 340 -15.49 -12.28 0.33
CA ALA A 340 -14.56 -12.74 1.35
C ALA A 340 -13.11 -12.60 0.89
N TYR A 341 -12.21 -12.54 1.86
CA TYR A 341 -10.77 -12.38 1.66
C TYR A 341 -10.07 -13.60 2.24
N ARG A 342 -9.45 -14.39 1.37
CA ARG A 342 -8.65 -15.55 1.75
C ARG A 342 -7.18 -15.18 1.76
N ILE A 343 -6.56 -15.30 2.92
CA ILE A 343 -5.12 -15.16 3.13
C ILE A 343 -4.54 -16.57 3.11
N HIS A 344 -3.62 -16.84 2.19
CA HIS A 344 -3.03 -18.15 1.97
C HIS A 344 -1.53 -18.11 2.23
N VAL A 345 -1.01 -19.09 2.97
CA VAL A 345 0.43 -19.27 3.22
C VAL A 345 0.82 -20.64 2.68
N GLY A 346 1.46 -20.65 1.51
CA GLY A 346 1.84 -21.88 0.80
C GLY A 346 3.34 -22.03 0.53
N GLN A 347 4.12 -20.95 0.58
CA GLN A 347 5.58 -21.06 0.48
C GLN A 347 6.13 -21.77 1.71
N ARG A 348 7.12 -22.64 1.52
CA ARG A 348 7.59 -23.59 2.54
C ARG A 348 8.18 -22.84 3.73
N GLU A 349 9.09 -21.89 3.51
CA GLU A 349 9.68 -21.10 4.59
C GLU A 349 8.62 -20.32 5.39
N SER A 350 7.67 -19.73 4.68
CA SER A 350 6.56 -18.98 5.28
C SER A 350 5.66 -19.90 6.12
N LEU A 351 5.39 -21.11 5.63
CA LEU A 351 4.59 -22.10 6.35
C LEU A 351 5.33 -22.66 7.58
N ILE A 352 6.65 -22.89 7.50
CA ILE A 352 7.47 -23.28 8.67
C ILE A 352 7.38 -22.21 9.76
N LYS A 353 7.56 -20.93 9.40
CA LYS A 353 7.45 -19.82 10.35
C LYS A 353 6.07 -19.73 10.97
N LEU A 354 5.01 -19.90 10.18
CA LEU A 354 3.64 -19.95 10.69
C LEU A 354 3.42 -21.13 11.63
N CYS A 355 3.80 -22.35 11.24
CA CYS A 355 3.69 -23.54 12.11
C CYS A 355 4.45 -23.36 13.42
N LYS A 356 5.62 -22.71 13.41
CA LYS A 356 6.35 -22.35 14.62
C LYS A 356 5.56 -21.42 15.55
N ILE A 357 4.90 -20.38 15.00
CA ILE A 357 4.00 -19.50 15.77
C ILE A 357 2.85 -20.29 16.39
N LEU A 358 2.34 -21.29 15.67
CA LEU A 358 1.22 -22.12 16.10
C LEU A 358 1.63 -23.30 16.99
N ASN A 359 2.91 -23.42 17.33
CA ASN A 359 3.46 -24.56 18.08
C ASN A 359 3.15 -25.91 17.43
N MET A 360 3.17 -25.96 16.10
CA MET A 360 2.94 -27.16 15.29
C MET A 360 4.24 -27.68 14.68
N ASN A 361 4.47 -28.98 14.78
CA ASN A 361 5.58 -29.63 14.09
C ASN A 361 5.25 -29.77 12.59
N TYR A 362 6.09 -29.20 11.73
CA TYR A 362 5.96 -29.32 10.29
C TYR A 362 7.32 -29.55 9.63
N SER A 363 7.48 -30.76 9.09
CA SER A 363 8.63 -31.17 8.29
C SER A 363 8.22 -31.24 6.81
N PRO A 364 8.64 -30.29 5.98
CA PRO A 364 8.23 -30.21 4.57
C PRO A 364 8.80 -31.35 3.73
N LYS A 365 7.93 -32.01 2.96
CA LYS A 365 8.26 -33.20 2.15
C LYS A 365 8.62 -32.92 0.68
N SER A 366 8.47 -31.68 0.19
CA SER A 366 8.63 -31.35 -1.24
C SER A 366 9.67 -30.26 -1.51
N TYR A 367 10.18 -30.23 -2.75
CA TYR A 367 10.99 -29.14 -3.31
C TYR A 367 10.18 -27.85 -3.44
N GLU A 368 10.82 -26.69 -3.32
CA GLU A 368 10.15 -25.38 -3.27
C GLU A 368 10.15 -24.64 -4.61
N SER A 369 8.99 -24.10 -4.99
CA SER A 369 8.88 -23.03 -5.99
C SER A 369 8.94 -21.68 -5.28
N ILE A 370 10.12 -21.08 -5.20
CA ILE A 370 10.27 -19.72 -4.67
C ILE A 370 9.80 -18.73 -5.73
N SER A 371 8.79 -17.94 -5.39
CA SER A 371 8.21 -16.89 -6.23
C SER A 371 8.32 -15.50 -5.59
N SER A 372 8.80 -15.42 -4.35
CA SER A 372 8.96 -14.18 -3.59
C SER A 372 9.95 -14.42 -2.45
N TRP A 373 10.61 -13.36 -2.01
CA TRP A 373 11.45 -13.40 -0.81
C TRP A 373 11.39 -12.05 -0.09
N ILE A 374 11.81 -12.03 1.16
CA ILE A 374 11.99 -10.79 1.93
C ILE A 374 13.48 -10.60 2.13
N ASP A 375 13.99 -9.43 1.74
CA ASP A 375 15.31 -8.97 2.13
C ASP A 375 15.14 -7.70 2.97
N LYS A 376 15.67 -7.76 4.21
CA LYS A 376 15.46 -6.76 5.27
C LYS A 376 13.96 -6.48 5.48
N ASP A 377 13.50 -5.30 5.09
CA ASP A 377 12.12 -4.82 5.27
C ASP A 377 11.41 -4.63 3.92
N ILE A 378 11.87 -5.30 2.86
CA ILE A 378 11.26 -5.21 1.54
C ILE A 378 10.92 -6.61 1.05
N LEU A 379 9.66 -6.79 0.66
CA LEU A 379 9.20 -7.95 -0.07
C LEU A 379 9.49 -7.76 -1.56
N TYR A 380 10.11 -8.78 -2.15
CA TYR A 380 10.29 -8.93 -3.59
C TYR A 380 9.29 -9.97 -4.07
N THR A 381 8.41 -9.61 -5.00
CA THR A 381 7.37 -10.51 -5.51
C THR A 381 7.17 -10.31 -7.01
N SER A 382 6.85 -11.38 -7.74
CA SER A 382 6.72 -11.32 -9.19
C SER A 382 5.35 -10.84 -9.66
N ILE A 383 5.33 -10.15 -10.79
CA ILE A 383 4.10 -9.83 -11.52
C ILE A 383 3.55 -11.13 -12.12
N THR A 384 2.32 -11.49 -11.75
CA THR A 384 1.66 -12.72 -12.18
C THR A 384 0.73 -12.51 -13.37
N LYS A 385 0.18 -11.31 -13.53
CA LYS A 385 -0.72 -10.94 -14.62
C LYS A 385 -0.59 -9.46 -14.99
N ILE A 386 -0.74 -9.17 -16.27
CA ILE A 386 -0.85 -7.82 -16.83
C ILE A 386 -2.04 -7.81 -17.78
N GLU A 387 -2.91 -6.81 -17.66
CA GLU A 387 -4.05 -6.59 -18.56
C GLU A 387 -4.08 -5.13 -19.01
N LYS A 388 -4.48 -4.89 -20.26
CA LYS A 388 -4.64 -3.55 -20.83
C LYS A 388 -6.09 -3.35 -21.26
N ARG A 389 -6.65 -2.17 -21.02
CA ARG A 389 -7.99 -1.80 -21.51
C ARG A 389 -8.11 -0.30 -21.73
N CYS A 390 -9.05 0.12 -22.56
CA CYS A 390 -9.39 1.54 -22.70
C CYS A 390 -10.21 2.01 -21.50
N TYR A 391 -9.98 3.27 -21.09
CA TYR A 391 -10.72 3.93 -20.02
C TYR A 391 -11.02 5.38 -20.40
N LYS A 392 -12.23 5.83 -20.04
CA LYS A 392 -12.64 7.22 -20.10
C LYS A 392 -13.27 7.59 -18.76
N GLY A 393 -12.64 8.49 -18.01
CA GLY A 393 -13.14 8.88 -16.69
C GLY A 393 -12.14 9.70 -15.90
N LYS A 394 -12.41 9.86 -14.60
CA LYS A 394 -11.51 10.57 -13.69
C LYS A 394 -10.36 9.68 -13.25
N VAL A 395 -9.17 10.24 -13.18
CA VAL A 395 -7.98 9.61 -12.58
C VAL A 395 -7.36 10.56 -11.56
N TYR A 396 -6.65 10.00 -10.59
CA TYR A 396 -6.10 10.73 -9.45
C TYR A 396 -4.61 10.47 -9.29
N ASN A 397 -3.87 11.53 -8.99
CA ASN A 397 -2.52 11.43 -8.45
C ASN A 397 -2.44 12.16 -7.11
N LEU A 398 -1.39 11.89 -6.34
CA LEU A 398 -1.08 12.59 -5.09
C LEU A 398 0.23 13.36 -5.24
N GLU A 399 0.46 14.31 -4.36
CA GLU A 399 1.81 14.80 -4.07
C GLU A 399 2.15 14.39 -2.64
N VAL A 400 3.29 13.72 -2.45
CA VAL A 400 3.73 13.20 -1.16
C VAL A 400 5.06 13.84 -0.81
N GLU A 401 5.17 14.44 0.38
CA GLU A 401 6.41 15.10 0.81
C GLU A 401 7.58 14.10 0.94
N LYS A 402 8.81 14.58 0.71
CA LYS A 402 10.10 13.89 0.93
C LYS A 402 10.34 12.65 0.06
N SER A 403 9.54 11.61 0.23
CA SER A 403 9.74 10.30 -0.41
C SER A 403 9.15 10.23 -1.81
N HIS A 404 8.19 11.11 -2.13
CA HIS A 404 7.52 11.17 -3.43
C HIS A 404 6.91 9.80 -3.82
N SER A 405 6.48 9.00 -2.83
CA SER A 405 5.93 7.68 -3.10
C SER A 405 4.90 7.24 -2.07
N PHE A 406 4.02 6.34 -2.49
CA PHE A 406 2.97 5.77 -1.67
C PHE A 406 2.70 4.31 -2.04
N VAL A 407 2.02 3.58 -1.16
CA VAL A 407 1.81 2.13 -1.30
C VAL A 407 0.33 1.83 -1.53
N SER A 408 0.03 1.03 -2.55
CA SER A 408 -1.28 0.39 -2.75
C SER A 408 -1.38 -0.93 -2.00
N GLU A 409 -2.47 -1.67 -2.16
CA GLU A 409 -2.61 -3.00 -1.54
C GLU A 409 -1.47 -3.96 -1.88
N ALA A 410 -0.88 -3.80 -3.07
CA ALA A 410 0.04 -4.78 -3.64
C ALA A 410 1.31 -4.18 -4.27
N PHE A 411 1.37 -2.88 -4.51
CA PHE A 411 2.49 -2.24 -5.24
C PHE A 411 2.95 -0.96 -4.56
N CYS A 412 4.21 -0.60 -4.76
CA CYS A 412 4.75 0.69 -4.36
C CYS A 412 4.85 1.62 -5.57
N LEU A 413 4.29 2.83 -5.45
CA LEU A 413 3.97 3.74 -6.54
C LEU A 413 4.69 5.09 -6.34
N HIS A 414 5.22 5.68 -7.42
CA HIS A 414 5.80 7.03 -7.36
C HIS A 414 4.76 8.06 -7.78
N ASN A 415 4.74 9.19 -7.10
CA ASN A 415 3.84 10.30 -7.40
C ASN A 415 4.29 11.22 -8.57
N CYS A 416 5.40 10.95 -9.27
CA CYS A 416 6.00 11.87 -10.25
C CYS A 416 5.12 11.97 -11.50
N GLY A 417 4.33 13.03 -11.60
CA GLY A 417 3.67 13.45 -12.84
C GLY A 417 4.16 14.84 -13.21
N ASP A 418 5.31 14.93 -13.89
CA ASP A 418 5.84 16.21 -14.35
C ASP A 418 4.95 16.72 -15.51
N ILE A 419 4.35 17.90 -15.33
CA ILE A 419 3.60 18.64 -16.36
C ILE A 419 4.30 19.98 -16.58
N MET A 420 4.62 20.29 -17.82
CA MET A 420 5.30 21.50 -18.25
C MET A 420 4.47 22.23 -19.28
N TRP A 421 4.45 23.56 -19.15
CA TRP A 421 3.94 24.48 -20.14
C TRP A 421 5.08 25.40 -20.55
N VAL A 422 5.31 25.54 -21.85
CA VAL A 422 6.23 26.50 -22.44
C VAL A 422 5.42 27.45 -23.31
N TYR A 423 5.54 28.73 -23.03
CA TYR A 423 4.88 29.82 -23.75
C TYR A 423 5.94 30.56 -24.54
N ILE A 424 5.72 30.80 -25.83
CA ILE A 424 6.63 31.56 -26.68
C ILE A 424 5.94 32.79 -27.28
N LYS A 425 6.70 33.86 -27.41
CA LYS A 425 6.38 35.06 -28.21
C LYS A 425 7.39 35.17 -29.34
N VAL A 426 6.92 35.32 -30.57
CA VAL A 426 7.73 35.30 -31.78
C VAL A 426 7.83 36.71 -32.36
N SER A 427 9.00 37.08 -32.87
CA SER A 427 9.18 38.32 -33.65
C SER A 427 10.01 38.05 -34.90
N LYS A 428 9.92 38.95 -35.89
CA LYS A 428 10.79 38.91 -37.05
C LYS A 428 12.10 39.65 -36.77
N LYS A 429 13.23 39.07 -37.19
CA LYS A 429 14.54 39.72 -37.27
C LYS A 429 15.09 39.46 -38.67
N GLY A 430 14.93 40.45 -39.56
CA GLY A 430 15.13 40.26 -41.00
C GLY A 430 14.11 39.26 -41.57
N LYS A 431 14.58 38.28 -42.35
CA LYS A 431 13.75 37.20 -42.92
C LYS A 431 13.42 36.07 -41.93
N ASN A 432 14.02 36.08 -40.73
CA ASN A 432 13.92 34.97 -39.77
C ASN A 432 12.93 35.25 -38.64
N GLU A 433 12.22 34.21 -38.20
CA GLU A 433 11.38 34.23 -36.99
C GLU A 433 12.22 33.77 -35.78
N ILE A 434 12.21 34.59 -34.73
CA ILE A 434 12.98 34.36 -33.50
C ILE A 434 12.07 34.31 -32.27
N ILE A 435 12.47 33.54 -31.26
CA ILE A 435 11.80 33.51 -29.95
C ILE A 435 12.18 34.78 -29.17
N LYS A 436 11.35 35.82 -29.28
CA LYS A 436 11.55 37.11 -28.58
C LYS A 436 11.45 36.94 -27.08
N ASP A 437 10.42 36.24 -26.63
CA ASP A 437 10.23 35.90 -25.22
C ASP A 437 9.76 34.46 -25.08
N ILE A 438 10.13 33.86 -23.96
CA ILE A 438 9.76 32.50 -23.61
C ILE A 438 9.58 32.45 -22.11
N LYS A 439 8.46 31.89 -21.64
CA LYS A 439 8.24 31.62 -20.22
C LYS A 439 7.74 30.20 -20.03
N PHE A 440 7.79 29.73 -18.79
CA PHE A 440 7.28 28.41 -18.46
C PHE A 440 6.48 28.37 -17.16
N LYS A 441 5.48 27.48 -17.14
CA LYS A 441 4.92 26.94 -15.90
C LYS A 441 5.28 25.47 -15.82
N THR A 442 5.54 24.97 -14.63
CA THR A 442 5.80 23.56 -14.42
C THR A 442 5.17 23.12 -13.12
N PHE A 443 4.61 21.92 -13.13
CA PHE A 443 4.17 21.19 -11.97
C PHE A 443 4.92 19.87 -11.99
N GLY A 444 5.96 19.74 -11.18
CA GLY A 444 6.85 18.59 -11.25
C GLY A 444 7.96 18.65 -10.21
N CYS A 445 8.80 17.62 -10.20
CA CYS A 445 9.89 17.51 -9.26
C CYS A 445 10.99 18.58 -9.48
N MET A 446 11.94 18.70 -8.54
CA MET A 446 13.07 19.63 -8.64
C MET A 446 13.77 19.61 -10.01
N ALA A 447 13.98 18.40 -10.54
CA ALA A 447 14.60 18.23 -11.85
C ALA A 447 13.75 18.80 -12.98
N ALA A 448 12.43 18.66 -12.92
CA ALA A 448 11.50 19.24 -13.88
C ALA A 448 11.60 20.77 -13.89
N ILE A 449 11.60 21.41 -12.72
CA ILE A 449 11.78 22.87 -12.62
C ILE A 449 13.12 23.30 -13.21
N ALA A 450 14.19 22.59 -12.86
CA ALA A 450 15.52 22.93 -13.34
C ALA A 450 15.67 22.75 -14.87
N THR A 451 15.12 21.67 -15.44
CA THR A 451 15.17 21.41 -16.88
C THR A 451 14.29 22.37 -17.67
N THR A 452 13.10 22.72 -17.19
CA THR A 452 12.27 23.73 -17.87
C THR A 452 12.88 25.13 -17.76
N SER A 453 13.45 25.50 -16.61
CA SER A 453 14.22 26.75 -16.48
C SER A 453 15.37 26.78 -17.50
N MET A 454 16.12 25.68 -17.64
CA MET A 454 17.24 25.60 -18.58
C MET A 454 16.80 25.67 -20.04
N ILE A 455 15.74 24.97 -20.45
CA ILE A 455 15.29 25.00 -21.85
C ILE A 455 14.90 26.41 -22.28
N THR A 456 14.26 27.21 -21.41
CA THR A 456 13.91 28.60 -21.75
C THR A 456 15.14 29.47 -21.96
N GLN A 457 16.20 29.28 -21.18
CA GLN A 457 17.47 29.99 -21.33
C GLN A 457 18.17 29.63 -22.64
N LEU A 458 18.18 28.34 -23.00
CA LEU A 458 18.78 27.87 -24.25
C LEU A 458 18.01 28.36 -25.49
N ALA A 459 16.69 28.48 -25.41
CA ALA A 459 15.83 28.78 -26.55
C ALA A 459 15.63 30.28 -26.80
N LYS A 460 15.65 31.12 -25.77
CA LYS A 460 15.39 32.57 -25.91
C LYS A 460 16.39 33.22 -26.87
N GLY A 461 15.88 34.01 -27.82
CA GLY A 461 16.67 34.71 -28.83
C GLY A 461 17.12 33.87 -30.03
N LYS A 462 16.92 32.55 -30.03
CA LYS A 462 17.21 31.68 -31.18
C LYS A 462 16.10 31.75 -32.24
N THR A 463 16.44 31.38 -33.48
CA THR A 463 15.42 31.14 -34.52
C THR A 463 14.57 29.92 -34.18
N LEU A 464 13.36 29.83 -34.72
CA LEU A 464 12.49 28.67 -34.49
C LEU A 464 13.15 27.34 -34.89
N GLU A 465 13.92 27.33 -35.99
CA GLU A 465 14.67 26.15 -36.45
C GLU A 465 15.81 25.78 -35.51
N GLN A 466 16.56 26.76 -35.00
CA GLN A 466 17.61 26.51 -34.00
C GLN A 466 17.03 26.02 -32.68
N ALA A 467 15.91 26.60 -32.23
CA ALA A 467 15.24 26.21 -31.00
C ALA A 467 14.66 24.79 -31.08
N LYS A 468 14.11 24.40 -32.24
CA LYS A 468 13.57 23.04 -32.47
C LYS A 468 14.63 21.95 -32.39
N LYS A 469 15.89 22.28 -32.69
CA LYS A 469 17.04 21.35 -32.62
C LYS A 469 17.59 21.13 -31.20
N ILE A 470 17.16 21.92 -30.20
CA ILE A 470 17.65 21.74 -28.82
C ILE A 470 17.18 20.38 -28.29
N SER A 471 18.15 19.50 -28.03
CA SER A 471 17.92 18.13 -27.60
C SER A 471 17.88 18.00 -26.07
N ARG A 472 17.44 16.83 -25.59
CA ARG A 472 17.51 16.46 -24.17
C ARG A 472 18.93 16.48 -23.62
N ASP A 473 19.92 16.14 -24.45
CA ASP A 473 21.32 16.03 -24.05
C ASP A 473 21.92 17.43 -23.90
N ASP A 474 21.49 18.40 -24.71
CA ASP A 474 21.88 19.80 -24.56
C ASP A 474 21.39 20.36 -23.22
N VAL A 475 20.14 20.07 -22.85
CA VAL A 475 19.57 20.48 -21.55
C VAL A 475 20.32 19.81 -20.39
N ALA A 476 20.56 18.50 -20.47
CA ALA A 476 21.25 17.75 -19.42
C ALA A 476 22.71 18.20 -19.27
N LYS A 477 23.44 18.38 -20.38
CA LYS A 477 24.82 18.90 -20.40
C LYS A 477 24.89 20.31 -19.81
N SER A 478 23.94 21.18 -20.17
CA SER A 478 23.87 22.55 -19.64
C SER A 478 23.59 22.59 -18.14
N LEU A 479 22.93 21.57 -17.61
CA LEU A 479 22.74 21.36 -16.17
C LEU A 479 23.90 20.64 -15.49
N ARG A 480 25.00 20.35 -16.19
CA ARG A 480 26.12 19.53 -15.70
C ARG A 480 25.68 18.15 -15.22
N GLY A 481 24.75 17.54 -15.97
CA GLY A 481 24.17 16.23 -15.70
C GLY A 481 22.93 16.28 -14.80
N LEU A 482 22.13 15.23 -14.91
CA LEU A 482 21.01 14.91 -14.03
C LEU A 482 21.20 13.49 -13.50
N PRO A 483 20.68 13.16 -12.31
CA PRO A 483 20.64 11.78 -11.87
C PRO A 483 19.92 10.91 -12.92
N PRO A 484 20.37 9.66 -13.19
CA PRO A 484 19.82 8.83 -14.25
C PRO A 484 18.28 8.72 -14.24
N ILE A 485 17.70 8.60 -13.05
CA ILE A 485 16.25 8.50 -12.86
C ILE A 485 15.48 9.79 -13.25
N LYS A 486 16.14 10.94 -13.28
CA LYS A 486 15.55 12.25 -13.61
C LYS A 486 15.92 12.75 -15.01
N MET A 487 16.59 11.92 -15.83
CA MET A 487 16.88 12.27 -17.21
C MET A 487 15.61 12.48 -18.04
N HIS A 488 14.50 11.82 -17.71
CA HIS A 488 13.22 12.04 -18.40
C HIS A 488 12.71 13.49 -18.30
N CYS A 489 13.08 14.24 -17.25
CA CYS A 489 12.69 15.64 -17.08
C CYS A 489 13.28 16.55 -18.17
N SER A 490 14.44 16.20 -18.76
CA SER A 490 15.02 16.97 -19.87
C SER A 490 14.32 16.67 -21.20
N ASN A 491 13.78 15.46 -21.39
CA ASN A 491 12.94 15.12 -22.54
C ASN A 491 11.68 15.99 -22.53
N LEU A 492 10.96 16.00 -21.41
CA LEU A 492 9.74 16.80 -21.25
C LEU A 492 10.00 18.27 -21.54
N ALA A 493 11.11 18.85 -21.06
CA ALA A 493 11.42 20.25 -21.32
C ALA A 493 11.66 20.55 -22.82
N SER A 494 12.44 19.72 -23.52
CA SER A 494 12.70 19.85 -24.97
C SER A 494 11.42 19.67 -25.80
N ASP A 495 10.62 18.66 -25.47
CA ASP A 495 9.41 18.36 -26.23
C ASP A 495 8.31 19.41 -25.99
N ALA A 496 8.21 19.98 -24.78
CA ALA A 496 7.35 21.13 -24.50
C ALA A 496 7.69 22.32 -25.40
N LEU A 497 8.97 22.62 -25.58
CA LEU A 497 9.41 23.69 -26.47
C LEU A 497 9.03 23.39 -27.93
N LYS A 498 9.28 22.18 -28.42
CA LYS A 498 8.92 21.78 -29.79
C LYS A 498 7.41 21.91 -30.04
N LEU A 499 6.60 21.45 -29.09
CA LEU A 499 5.14 21.58 -29.15
C LEU A 499 4.70 23.05 -29.16
N ALA A 500 5.38 23.94 -28.43
CA ALA A 500 5.08 25.38 -28.46
C ALA A 500 5.35 25.98 -29.84
N ILE A 501 6.48 25.62 -30.46
CA ILE A 501 6.86 26.06 -31.81
C ILE A 501 5.88 25.51 -32.86
N GLU A 502 5.50 24.25 -32.76
CA GLU A 502 4.52 23.63 -33.66
C GLU A 502 3.12 24.23 -33.50
N ASN A 503 2.73 24.54 -32.27
CA ASN A 503 1.48 25.25 -32.00
C ASN A 503 1.45 26.63 -32.66
N TYR A 504 2.54 27.40 -32.58
CA TYR A 504 2.69 28.67 -33.30
C TYR A 504 2.57 28.47 -34.82
N LYS A 505 3.34 27.53 -35.39
CA LYS A 505 3.34 27.26 -36.83
C LYS A 505 1.98 26.83 -37.38
N LYS A 506 1.14 26.17 -36.57
CA LYS A 506 -0.23 25.77 -36.95
C LYS A 506 -1.27 26.89 -36.85
N ARG A 507 -0.96 27.96 -36.10
CA ARG A 507 -1.86 29.11 -35.88
C ARG A 507 -1.59 30.28 -36.82
N LYS A 508 -0.41 30.26 -37.45
CA LYS A 508 -0.07 31.09 -38.60
C LYS A 508 -0.76 30.53 -39.84
#